data_AF-A0A318CKD5-F1
#
_entry.id   AF-A0A318CKD5-F1
#
_cell.length_a   1.000
_cell.length_b   1.000
_cell.length_c   1.000
_cell.angle_alpha   90.00
_cell.angle_beta   90.00
_cell.angle_gamma   90.00
#
_symmetry.space_group_name_H-M   'P 1'
#
loop_
_entity.id
_entity.type
_entity.pdbx_description
1 polymer ?
#
loop_
_entity_poly.entity_id
_entity_poly.type
_entity_poly.pdbx_seq_one_letter_code
_entity_poly.pdbx_strand_id
1 'polypeptide(L)'
;MELYFIAFKNVILFLSQRLVGLGAQSLWPESGLVPAHYALIGMGAMVSGTTLAPITAILTIFELTYSYQVILPLMVSCIASLTVVRLLHGYSIYETKLLLKGVNIVKGHEVNVLRGMRVCEHMSTDLQILRTDTPFSEIAPTMEQSPFPHFLVLDSQDRLSGVLTLRDCRKYFAHPELCRPDTTASLLMVKELVLVDEKTDMETAFHIFAKHNISFLPVVRSGGPKTVVGQLKKTDLFAAYDQYVLKERLLPPMGWVCSLPHTGSKVQRFRG
;
A
#
# COMPACT_ATOMS: atom_id res chain seq x y z
N MET A 1 -13.80 0.90 -29.13
CA MET A 1 -12.80 1.47 -30.05
C MET A 1 -11.38 0.99 -29.78
N GLU A 2 -10.93 0.80 -28.53
CA GLU A 2 -9.56 0.32 -28.25
C GLU A 2 -9.23 -1.06 -28.85
N LEU A 3 -10.18 -2.02 -28.84
CA LEU A 3 -9.94 -3.34 -29.46
C LEU A 3 -9.71 -3.28 -30.97
N TYR A 4 -10.39 -2.38 -31.68
CA TYR A 4 -10.24 -2.23 -33.14
C TYR A 4 -8.93 -1.52 -33.51
N PHE A 5 -8.48 -0.58 -32.68
CA PHE A 5 -7.20 0.09 -32.86
C PHE A 5 -6.00 -0.84 -32.57
N ILE A 6 -6.15 -1.72 -31.56
CA ILE A 6 -5.18 -2.79 -31.29
C ILE A 6 -5.16 -3.81 -32.44
N ALA A 7 -6.32 -4.24 -32.93
CA ALA A 7 -6.41 -5.16 -34.06
C ALA A 7 -5.77 -4.59 -35.34
N PHE A 8 -5.97 -3.31 -35.66
CA PHE A 8 -5.38 -2.67 -36.84
C PHE A 8 -3.85 -2.50 -36.73
N LYS A 9 -3.33 -2.12 -35.55
CA LYS A 9 -1.89 -2.09 -35.28
C LYS A 9 -1.26 -3.49 -35.36
N ASN A 10 -1.97 -4.52 -34.90
CA ASN A 10 -1.49 -5.90 -34.91
C ASN A 10 -1.34 -6.46 -36.34
N VAL A 11 -2.15 -6.03 -37.31
CA VAL A 11 -2.01 -6.47 -38.72
C VAL A 11 -0.77 -5.88 -39.38
N ILE A 12 -0.46 -4.60 -39.16
CA ILE A 12 0.76 -3.95 -39.69
C ILE A 12 2.01 -4.55 -39.04
N LEU A 13 1.94 -4.87 -37.74
CA LEU A 13 3.02 -5.57 -37.03
C LEU A 13 3.17 -7.04 -37.44
N PHE A 14 2.09 -7.73 -37.80
CA PHE A 14 2.17 -9.08 -38.35
C PHE A 14 3.01 -9.12 -39.64
N LEU A 15 2.88 -8.08 -40.49
CA LEU A 15 3.69 -7.95 -41.70
C LEU A 15 5.17 -7.67 -41.41
N SER A 16 5.49 -6.86 -40.40
CA SER A 16 6.89 -6.60 -40.02
C SER A 16 7.55 -7.83 -39.38
N GLN A 17 6.82 -8.57 -38.56
CA GLN A 17 7.28 -9.82 -37.93
C GLN A 17 7.51 -10.92 -38.97
N ARG A 18 6.67 -11.01 -40.00
CA ARG A 18 6.88 -11.92 -41.14
C ARG A 18 8.15 -11.59 -41.92
N LEU A 19 8.47 -10.31 -42.07
CA LEU A 19 9.72 -9.86 -42.72
C LEU A 19 10.95 -10.30 -41.90
N VAL A 20 10.89 -10.15 -40.58
CA VAL A 20 11.94 -10.63 -39.66
C VAL A 20 12.07 -12.15 -39.71
N GLY A 21 10.95 -12.87 -39.78
CA GLY A 21 10.93 -14.34 -39.93
C GLY A 21 11.60 -14.82 -41.23
N LEU A 22 11.39 -14.12 -42.35
CA LEU A 22 12.08 -14.41 -43.61
C LEU A 22 13.60 -14.17 -43.50
N GLY A 23 14.02 -13.13 -42.78
CA GLY A 23 15.44 -12.89 -42.46
C GLY A 23 16.04 -13.97 -41.56
N ALA A 24 15.31 -14.41 -40.53
CA ALA A 24 15.74 -15.48 -39.63
C ALA A 24 15.87 -16.83 -40.35
N GLN A 25 14.97 -17.13 -41.29
CA GLN A 25 15.06 -18.35 -42.11
C GLN A 25 16.28 -18.35 -43.04
N SER A 26 16.72 -17.18 -43.51
CA SER A 26 17.97 -17.03 -44.27
C SER A 26 19.22 -17.35 -43.44
N LEU A 27 19.17 -17.05 -42.13
CA LEU A 27 20.27 -17.29 -41.19
C LEU A 27 20.28 -18.73 -40.63
N TRP A 28 19.11 -19.36 -40.49
CA TRP A 28 18.97 -20.74 -40.00
C TRP A 28 17.98 -21.58 -40.85
N PRO A 29 18.44 -22.08 -42.02
CA PRO A 29 17.62 -22.90 -42.91
C PRO A 29 17.22 -24.27 -42.32
N GLU A 30 18.01 -24.77 -41.37
CA GLU A 30 17.88 -26.10 -40.73
C GLU A 30 16.72 -26.20 -39.72
N SER A 31 16.03 -25.10 -39.41
CA SER A 31 15.04 -25.04 -38.32
C SER A 31 13.71 -25.76 -38.62
N GLY A 32 13.46 -26.21 -39.86
CA GLY A 32 12.24 -26.92 -40.26
C GLY A 32 10.94 -26.12 -40.11
N LEU A 33 11.01 -24.87 -39.66
CA LEU A 33 9.86 -24.00 -39.40
C LEU A 33 9.50 -23.19 -40.65
N VAL A 34 8.27 -23.35 -41.12
CA VAL A 34 7.68 -22.48 -42.16
C VAL A 34 7.68 -21.02 -41.65
N PRO A 35 7.99 -20.02 -42.50
CA PRO A 35 8.03 -18.60 -42.10
C PRO A 35 6.74 -18.06 -41.46
N ALA A 36 5.60 -18.73 -41.68
CA ALA A 36 4.34 -18.45 -40.98
C ALA A 36 4.43 -18.66 -39.45
N HIS A 37 5.20 -19.65 -38.98
CA HIS A 37 5.35 -19.93 -37.55
C HIS A 37 6.10 -18.82 -36.81
N TYR A 38 7.13 -18.24 -37.44
CA TYR A 38 7.86 -17.10 -36.88
C TYR A 38 6.95 -15.87 -36.72
N ALA A 39 6.06 -15.61 -37.69
CA ALA A 39 5.08 -14.53 -37.57
C ALA A 39 4.09 -14.75 -36.42
N LEU A 40 3.66 -16.00 -36.19
CA LEU A 40 2.77 -16.36 -35.06
C LEU A 40 3.47 -16.20 -33.71
N ILE A 41 4.72 -16.65 -33.60
CA ILE A 41 5.54 -16.50 -32.39
C ILE A 41 5.72 -15.02 -32.04
N GLY A 42 6.02 -14.20 -33.05
CA GLY A 42 6.16 -12.75 -32.92
C GLY A 42 4.87 -12.05 -32.45
N MET A 43 3.74 -12.42 -33.06
CA MET A 43 2.43 -11.92 -32.65
C MET A 43 2.10 -12.29 -31.21
N GLY A 44 2.38 -13.53 -30.80
CA GLY A 44 2.17 -13.99 -29.42
C GLY A 44 3.00 -13.25 -28.40
N ALA A 45 4.28 -13.05 -28.71
CA ALA A 45 5.18 -12.29 -27.87
C ALA A 45 4.68 -10.85 -27.67
N MET A 46 4.16 -10.20 -28.71
CA MET A 46 3.60 -8.86 -28.62
C MET A 46 2.30 -8.81 -27.81
N VAL A 47 1.37 -9.74 -28.06
CA VAL A 47 0.10 -9.80 -27.31
C VAL A 47 0.35 -10.09 -25.84
N SER A 48 1.26 -11.03 -25.53
CA SER A 48 1.72 -11.30 -24.16
C SER A 48 2.30 -10.06 -23.48
N GLY A 49 3.16 -9.32 -24.19
CA GLY A 49 3.78 -8.10 -23.66
C GLY A 49 2.79 -6.97 -23.41
N THR A 50 1.82 -6.77 -24.30
CA THR A 50 0.83 -5.68 -24.18
C THR A 50 -0.26 -5.98 -23.15
N THR A 51 -0.70 -7.24 -23.05
CA THR A 51 -1.76 -7.65 -22.11
C THR A 51 -1.23 -8.12 -20.76
N LEU A 52 0.08 -8.33 -20.64
CA LEU A 52 0.73 -8.94 -19.48
C LEU A 52 0.16 -10.33 -19.11
N ALA A 53 -0.45 -11.02 -20.09
CA ALA A 53 -1.10 -12.32 -19.92
C ALA A 53 -0.45 -13.39 -20.83
N PRO A 54 0.77 -13.86 -20.51
CA PRO A 54 1.53 -14.79 -21.35
C PRO A 54 0.79 -16.11 -21.58
N ILE A 55 0.17 -16.68 -20.54
CA ILE A 55 -0.54 -17.97 -20.62
C ILE A 55 -1.72 -17.86 -21.58
N THR A 56 -2.51 -16.79 -21.48
CA THR A 56 -3.64 -16.54 -22.37
C THR A 56 -3.19 -16.39 -23.82
N ALA A 57 -2.13 -15.62 -24.07
CA ALA A 57 -1.58 -15.44 -25.42
C ALA A 57 -1.05 -16.76 -26.01
N ILE A 58 -0.35 -17.57 -25.20
CA ILE A 58 0.15 -18.89 -25.61
C ILE A 58 -1.01 -19.81 -25.99
N LEU A 59 -2.05 -19.89 -25.14
CA LEU A 59 -3.21 -20.73 -25.38
C LEU A 59 -3.99 -20.30 -26.62
N THR A 60 -4.24 -19.00 -26.81
CA THR A 60 -4.96 -18.50 -27.98
C THR A 60 -4.23 -18.83 -29.29
N ILE A 61 -2.91 -18.71 -29.33
CA ILE A 61 -2.14 -19.02 -30.55
C ILE A 61 -2.01 -20.53 -30.76
N PHE A 62 -1.85 -21.29 -29.68
CA PHE A 62 -1.88 -22.74 -29.76
C PHE A 62 -3.22 -23.25 -30.29
N GLU A 63 -4.34 -22.73 -29.79
CA GLU A 63 -5.69 -23.11 -30.24
C GLU A 63 -5.93 -22.76 -31.71
N LEU A 64 -5.41 -21.63 -32.19
CA LEU A 64 -5.53 -21.23 -33.60
C LEU A 64 -4.63 -22.03 -34.55
N THR A 65 -3.49 -22.55 -34.08
CA THR A 65 -2.48 -23.20 -34.93
C THR A 65 -2.50 -24.72 -34.81
N TYR A 66 -2.94 -25.26 -33.67
CA TYR A 66 -2.97 -26.69 -33.32
C TYR A 66 -1.65 -27.46 -33.56
N SER A 67 -0.52 -26.74 -33.60
CA SER A 67 0.80 -27.29 -33.92
C SER A 67 1.71 -27.30 -32.69
N TYR A 68 2.12 -28.50 -32.29
CA TYR A 68 3.03 -28.71 -31.16
C TYR A 68 4.45 -28.17 -31.41
N GLN A 69 4.87 -28.02 -32.67
CA GLN A 69 6.21 -27.53 -33.00
C GLN A 69 6.40 -26.04 -32.64
N VAL A 70 5.31 -25.28 -32.53
CA VAL A 70 5.33 -23.83 -32.29
C VAL A 70 5.31 -23.48 -30.81
N ILE A 71 4.79 -24.38 -29.95
CA ILE A 71 4.47 -24.05 -28.57
C ILE A 71 5.71 -23.73 -27.73
N LEU A 72 6.81 -24.46 -27.92
CA LEU A 72 8.07 -24.27 -27.18
C LEU A 72 8.72 -22.91 -27.52
N PRO A 73 8.98 -22.57 -28.80
CA PRO A 73 9.46 -21.25 -29.17
C PRO A 73 8.53 -20.11 -28.72
N LEU A 74 7.21 -20.31 -28.83
CA LEU A 74 6.21 -19.33 -28.42
C LEU A 74 6.29 -19.01 -26.92
N MET A 75 6.43 -20.02 -26.06
CA MET A 75 6.57 -19.83 -24.62
C MET A 75 7.81 -18.98 -24.29
N VAL A 76 8.95 -19.30 -24.89
CA VAL A 76 10.21 -18.57 -24.67
C VAL A 76 10.08 -17.12 -25.11
N SER A 77 9.53 -16.86 -26.30
CA SER A 77 9.34 -15.50 -26.80
C SER A 77 8.32 -14.70 -25.99
N CYS A 78 7.22 -15.31 -25.54
CA CYS A 78 6.22 -14.65 -24.68
C CYS A 78 6.78 -14.26 -23.31
N ILE A 79 7.60 -15.12 -22.71
CA ILE A 79 8.28 -14.85 -21.42
C ILE A 79 9.36 -13.78 -21.62
N ALA A 80 10.18 -13.88 -22.65
CA ALA A 80 11.21 -12.87 -22.95
C ALA A 80 10.59 -11.48 -23.16
N SER A 81 9.52 -11.40 -23.97
CA SER A 81 8.76 -10.16 -24.17
C SER A 81 8.19 -9.62 -22.85
N LEU A 82 7.58 -10.47 -22.03
CA LEU A 82 7.06 -10.07 -20.73
C LEU A 82 8.17 -9.54 -19.81
N THR A 83 9.33 -10.21 -19.78
CA THR A 83 10.48 -9.80 -18.98
C THR A 83 11.02 -8.45 -19.44
N VAL A 84 11.17 -8.23 -20.75
CA VAL A 84 11.61 -6.95 -21.32
C VAL A 84 10.61 -5.84 -21.01
N VAL A 85 9.31 -6.10 -21.17
CA VAL A 85 8.27 -5.12 -20.85
C VAL A 85 8.28 -4.80 -19.36
N ARG A 86 8.42 -5.80 -18.48
CA ARG A 86 8.53 -5.60 -17.03
C ARG A 86 9.78 -4.81 -16.64
N LEU A 87 10.91 -5.08 -17.29
CA LEU A 87 12.17 -4.37 -17.03
C LEU A 87 12.10 -2.90 -17.47
N LEU A 88 11.44 -2.63 -18.61
CA LEU A 88 11.34 -1.27 -19.16
C LEU A 88 10.22 -0.43 -18.54
N HIS A 89 9.07 -1.03 -18.19
CA HIS A 89 7.91 -0.29 -17.68
C HIS A 89 7.75 -0.36 -16.16
N GLY A 90 8.43 -1.28 -15.47
CA GLY A 90 8.51 -1.37 -13.99
C GLY A 90 7.20 -1.71 -13.25
N TYR A 91 6.06 -1.31 -13.81
CA TYR A 91 4.72 -1.41 -13.25
C TYR A 91 3.78 -2.01 -14.30
N SER A 92 2.96 -2.97 -13.89
CA SER A 92 1.90 -3.50 -14.73
C SER A 92 0.88 -2.39 -15.04
N ILE A 93 0.26 -2.43 -16.22
CA ILE A 93 -0.83 -1.50 -16.59
C ILE A 93 -1.96 -1.51 -15.53
N TYR A 94 -2.16 -2.64 -14.86
CA TYR A 94 -3.10 -2.81 -13.76
C TYR A 94 -2.68 -2.05 -12.50
N GLU A 95 -1.40 -2.09 -12.12
CA GLU A 95 -0.86 -1.27 -11.02
C GLU A 95 -1.01 0.22 -11.31
N THR A 96 -0.73 0.68 -12.54
CA THR A 96 -0.93 2.09 -12.92
C THR A 96 -2.40 2.52 -12.81
N LYS A 97 -3.36 1.65 -13.20
CA LYS A 97 -4.80 1.94 -13.05
C LYS A 97 -5.29 1.92 -11.60
N LEU A 98 -4.66 1.13 -10.73
CA LEU A 98 -4.95 1.10 -9.29
C LEU A 98 -4.33 2.30 -8.57
N LEU A 99 -3.12 2.70 -8.96
CA LEU A 99 -2.45 3.93 -8.50
C LEU A 99 -3.28 5.18 -8.85
N LEU A 100 -3.87 5.23 -10.05
CA LEU A 100 -4.80 6.30 -10.45
C LEU A 100 -6.12 6.33 -9.65
N LYS A 101 -6.47 5.22 -8.97
CA LYS A 101 -7.64 5.09 -8.09
C LYS A 101 -7.31 5.18 -6.60
N GLY A 102 -6.06 5.48 -6.24
CA GLY A 102 -5.62 5.64 -4.86
C GLY A 102 -5.54 4.34 -4.06
N VAL A 103 -5.57 3.17 -4.71
CA VAL A 103 -5.42 1.87 -4.04
C VAL A 103 -4.02 1.35 -4.32
N ASN A 104 -3.15 1.49 -3.31
CA ASN A 104 -1.76 1.11 -3.40
C ASN A 104 -1.59 -0.37 -3.03
N ILE A 105 -1.43 -1.24 -4.02
CA ILE A 105 -1.07 -2.64 -3.82
C ILE A 105 0.25 -2.87 -4.56
N VAL A 106 1.28 -2.12 -4.17
CA VAL A 106 2.65 -2.38 -4.64
C VAL A 106 3.23 -3.43 -3.71
N LYS A 107 3.24 -4.69 -4.18
CA LYS A 107 3.85 -5.81 -3.48
C LYS A 107 5.32 -5.50 -3.16
N GLY A 108 5.61 -5.33 -1.87
CA GLY A 108 6.93 -5.60 -1.29
C GLY A 108 7.86 -4.42 -1.02
N HIS A 109 7.71 -3.26 -1.67
CA HIS A 109 8.62 -2.12 -1.40
C HIS A 109 8.13 -1.23 -0.24
N GLU A 110 6.82 -0.98 -0.16
CA GLU A 110 6.26 -0.10 0.89
C GLU A 110 6.08 -0.78 2.24
N VAL A 111 5.98 -2.11 2.24
CA VAL A 111 5.94 -2.91 3.47
C VAL A 111 7.30 -2.86 4.20
N ASN A 112 8.39 -2.54 3.48
CA ASN A 112 9.72 -2.40 4.08
C ASN A 112 9.92 -1.03 4.77
N VAL A 113 9.15 0.00 4.38
CA VAL A 113 9.25 1.35 4.93
C VAL A 113 8.80 1.38 6.39
N LEU A 114 7.63 0.81 6.68
CA LEU A 114 7.08 0.76 8.03
C LEU A 114 7.96 -0.06 8.99
N ARG A 115 8.71 -1.05 8.47
CA ARG A 115 9.69 -1.83 9.26
C ARG A 115 10.89 -1.00 9.73
N GLY A 116 11.25 0.02 8.96
CA GLY A 116 12.38 0.90 9.28
C GLY A 116 12.05 1.97 10.32
N MET A 117 10.76 2.27 10.54
CA MET A 117 10.30 3.30 11.46
C MET A 117 9.91 2.70 12.82
N ARG A 118 10.25 3.41 13.90
CA ARG A 118 9.91 2.98 15.27
C ARG A 118 8.75 3.77 15.82
N VAL A 119 7.93 3.13 16.65
CA VAL A 119 6.80 3.79 17.30
C VAL A 119 7.25 4.98 18.16
N CYS A 120 8.37 4.87 18.88
CA CYS A 120 8.89 5.97 19.70
C CYS A 120 9.23 7.25 18.93
N GLU A 121 9.51 7.17 17.63
CA GLU A 121 9.86 8.31 16.78
C GLU A 121 8.62 9.09 16.30
N HIS A 122 7.47 8.44 16.28
CA HIS A 122 6.23 8.97 15.72
C HIS A 122 5.06 9.02 16.72
N MET A 123 5.27 8.57 17.96
CA MET A 123 4.27 8.66 19.02
C MET A 123 4.08 10.10 19.52
N SER A 124 2.88 10.41 19.99
CA SER A 124 2.58 11.64 20.71
C SER A 124 2.80 11.45 22.21
N THR A 125 3.39 12.44 22.86
CA THR A 125 3.61 12.49 24.33
C THR A 125 2.55 13.33 25.05
N ASP A 126 1.60 13.91 24.32
CA ASP A 126 0.47 14.64 24.92
C ASP A 126 -0.61 13.63 25.35
N LEU A 127 -0.57 13.27 26.63
CA LEU A 127 -1.36 12.19 27.21
C LEU A 127 -2.44 12.76 28.13
N GLN A 128 -3.67 12.29 27.94
CA GLN A 128 -4.76 12.51 28.88
C GLN A 128 -4.83 11.34 29.85
N ILE A 129 -4.58 11.62 31.13
CA ILE A 129 -4.41 10.62 32.18
C ILE A 129 -5.49 10.77 33.25
N LEU A 130 -6.06 9.65 33.68
CA LEU A 130 -6.95 9.53 34.82
C LEU A 130 -6.37 8.53 35.82
N ARG A 131 -6.74 8.64 37.10
CA ARG A 131 -6.39 7.65 38.12
C ARG A 131 -7.51 6.63 38.25
N THR A 132 -7.19 5.41 38.68
CA THR A 132 -8.18 4.34 38.87
C THR A 132 -9.31 4.72 39.84
N ASP A 133 -9.01 5.57 40.82
CA ASP A 133 -9.93 6.07 41.85
C ASP A 133 -10.65 7.37 41.47
N THR A 134 -10.36 7.97 40.31
CA THR A 134 -11.05 9.19 39.86
C THR A 134 -12.56 8.93 39.73
N PRO A 135 -13.43 9.71 40.39
CA PRO A 135 -14.87 9.50 40.37
C PRO A 135 -15.49 10.00 39.06
N PHE A 136 -16.61 9.40 38.66
CA PHE A 136 -17.30 9.77 37.41
C PHE A 136 -17.71 11.25 37.35
N SER A 137 -18.03 11.86 38.50
CA SER A 137 -18.34 13.28 38.61
C SER A 137 -17.21 14.20 38.16
N GLU A 138 -15.95 13.75 38.27
CA GLU A 138 -14.77 14.47 37.77
C GLU A 138 -14.42 14.05 36.34
N ILE A 139 -14.60 12.77 36.00
CA ILE A 139 -14.33 12.25 34.65
C ILE A 139 -15.22 12.96 33.62
N ALA A 140 -16.53 13.06 33.89
CA ALA A 140 -17.51 13.65 32.97
C ALA A 140 -17.10 15.03 32.43
N PRO A 141 -16.83 16.05 33.28
CA PRO A 141 -16.41 17.37 32.79
C PRO A 141 -15.04 17.35 32.11
N THR A 142 -14.09 16.52 32.57
CA THR A 142 -12.78 16.37 31.91
C THR A 142 -12.92 15.83 30.49
N MET A 143 -13.83 14.88 30.28
CA MET A 143 -14.11 14.31 28.96
C MET A 143 -14.77 15.30 28.00
N GLU A 144 -15.65 16.18 28.50
CA GLU A 144 -16.31 17.21 27.69
C GLU A 144 -15.36 18.33 27.25
N GLN A 145 -14.42 18.70 28.11
CA GLN A 145 -13.46 19.79 27.84
C GLN A 145 -12.25 19.33 27.03
N SER A 146 -11.96 18.02 27.04
CA SER A 146 -10.80 17.48 26.35
C SER A 146 -11.04 17.39 24.83
N PRO A 147 -10.07 17.82 24.01
CA PRO A 147 -10.11 17.57 22.57
C PRO A 147 -9.84 16.10 22.22
N PHE A 148 -9.51 15.25 23.20
CA PHE A 148 -9.12 13.87 22.99
C PHE A 148 -10.25 12.89 23.37
N PRO A 149 -10.58 11.91 22.51
CA PRO A 149 -11.70 10.99 22.73
C PRO A 149 -11.40 9.82 23.68
N HIS A 150 -10.18 9.76 24.23
CA HIS A 150 -9.62 8.64 24.97
C HIS A 150 -8.70 9.11 26.11
N PHE A 151 -8.71 8.36 27.20
CA PHE A 151 -7.97 8.63 28.42
C PHE A 151 -7.24 7.36 28.87
N LEU A 152 -6.00 7.51 29.29
CA LEU A 152 -5.21 6.44 29.88
C LEU A 152 -5.47 6.42 31.38
N VAL A 153 -5.82 5.25 31.92
CA VAL A 153 -6.08 5.09 33.34
C VAL A 153 -4.88 4.43 33.99
N LEU A 154 -4.25 5.14 34.93
CA LEU A 154 -3.08 4.67 35.66
C LEU A 154 -3.45 4.22 37.08
N ASP A 155 -2.78 3.17 37.54
CA ASP A 155 -2.84 2.74 38.94
C ASP A 155 -2.04 3.69 39.86
N SER A 156 -1.99 3.37 41.16
CA SER A 156 -1.22 4.10 42.16
C SER A 156 0.30 3.99 42.00
N GLN A 157 0.79 3.12 41.11
CA GLN A 157 2.20 2.90 40.80
C GLN A 157 2.60 3.49 39.44
N ASP A 158 1.77 4.38 38.86
CA ASP A 158 1.95 4.97 37.52
C ASP A 158 2.04 3.93 36.38
N ARG A 159 1.39 2.78 36.55
CA ARG A 159 1.29 1.76 35.51
C ARG A 159 -0.06 1.81 34.84
N LEU A 160 -0.07 1.56 33.54
CA LEU A 160 -1.27 1.49 32.74
C LEU A 160 -2.19 0.35 33.23
N SER A 161 -3.33 0.73 33.80
CA SER A 161 -4.35 -0.19 34.30
C SER A 161 -5.54 -0.32 33.36
N GLY A 162 -5.81 0.69 32.52
CA GLY A 162 -6.95 0.67 31.61
C GLY A 162 -6.94 1.82 30.61
N VAL A 163 -7.92 1.78 29.71
CA VAL A 163 -8.23 2.88 28.79
C VAL A 163 -9.71 3.20 28.93
N LEU A 164 -10.05 4.48 28.95
CA LEU A 164 -11.43 4.95 29.02
C LEU A 164 -11.71 5.84 27.82
N THR A 165 -12.77 5.55 27.07
CA THR A 165 -13.19 6.35 25.92
C THR A 165 -14.58 6.94 26.12
N LEU A 166 -14.89 8.00 25.37
CA LEU A 166 -16.25 8.58 25.34
C LEU A 166 -17.33 7.54 25.03
N ARG A 167 -16.99 6.49 24.25
CA ARG A 167 -17.92 5.41 23.91
C ARG A 167 -18.28 4.56 25.13
N ASP A 168 -17.32 4.31 26.01
CA ASP A 168 -17.51 3.51 27.22
C ASP A 168 -18.39 4.26 28.24
N CYS A 169 -18.23 5.57 28.31
CA CYS A 169 -19.02 6.43 29.19
C CYS A 169 -20.40 6.82 28.61
N ARG A 170 -20.67 6.56 27.32
CA ARG A 170 -21.90 7.02 26.64
C ARG A 170 -23.19 6.63 27.36
N LYS A 171 -23.25 5.43 27.92
CA LYS A 171 -24.42 4.94 28.67
C LYS A 171 -24.65 5.73 29.96
N TYR A 172 -23.57 6.11 30.64
CA TYR A 172 -23.59 6.86 31.90
C TYR A 172 -23.91 8.34 31.68
N PHE A 173 -23.45 8.92 30.57
CA PHE A 173 -23.87 10.25 30.14
C PHE A 173 -25.37 10.32 29.80
N ALA A 174 -25.91 9.29 29.15
CA ALA A 174 -27.33 9.24 28.78
C ALA A 174 -28.26 9.02 29.99
N HIS A 175 -27.76 8.35 31.03
CA HIS A 175 -28.51 7.98 32.23
C HIS A 175 -27.69 8.28 33.49
N PRO A 176 -27.56 9.55 33.88
CA PRO A 176 -26.79 9.94 35.07
C PRO A 176 -27.25 9.25 36.35
N GLU A 177 -28.53 8.87 36.44
CA GLU A 177 -29.12 8.09 37.53
C GLU A 177 -28.49 6.70 37.76
N LEU A 178 -27.79 6.15 36.75
CA LEU A 178 -27.05 4.90 36.88
C LEU A 178 -25.71 5.08 37.61
N CYS A 179 -25.23 6.32 37.73
CA CYS A 179 -23.97 6.62 38.39
C CYS A 179 -24.16 6.64 39.89
N ARG A 180 -23.66 5.60 40.55
CA ARG A 180 -23.54 5.60 42.01
C ARG A 180 -22.34 6.47 42.44
N PRO A 181 -22.32 7.00 43.68
CA PRO A 181 -21.21 7.82 44.18
C PRO A 181 -19.85 7.12 44.16
N ASP A 182 -19.82 5.79 44.20
CA ASP A 182 -18.63 4.93 44.15
C ASP A 182 -18.18 4.59 42.72
N THR A 183 -18.85 5.11 41.70
CA THR A 183 -18.48 4.86 40.28
C THR A 183 -17.19 5.60 39.95
N THR A 184 -16.09 4.85 39.84
CA THR A 184 -14.75 5.37 39.52
C THR A 184 -14.28 4.91 38.14
N ALA A 185 -13.19 5.50 37.65
CA ALA A 185 -12.55 5.12 36.39
C ALA A 185 -12.27 3.60 36.31
N SER A 186 -11.91 2.96 37.43
CA SER A 186 -11.61 1.53 37.50
C SER A 186 -12.79 0.60 37.13
N LEU A 187 -14.02 1.08 37.32
CA LEU A 187 -15.27 0.37 36.98
C LEU A 187 -15.69 0.60 35.53
N LEU A 188 -15.30 1.74 34.96
CA LEU A 188 -15.71 2.17 33.62
C LEU A 188 -14.70 1.80 32.54
N MET A 189 -13.42 1.66 32.90
CA MET A 189 -12.33 1.45 31.96
C MET A 189 -12.34 0.05 31.34
N VAL A 190 -11.83 -0.03 30.10
CA VAL A 190 -11.49 -1.29 29.46
C VAL A 190 -10.17 -1.81 30.03
N LYS A 191 -10.17 -3.03 30.54
CA LYS A 191 -9.01 -3.70 31.18
C LYS A 191 -8.23 -4.59 30.21
N GLU A 192 -8.87 -5.09 29.15
CA GLU A 192 -8.21 -5.86 28.10
C GLU A 192 -7.55 -4.90 27.12
N LEU A 193 -6.27 -4.62 27.37
CA LEU A 193 -5.53 -3.58 26.66
C LEU A 193 -4.78 -4.14 25.46
N VAL A 194 -5.05 -3.54 24.30
CA VAL A 194 -4.19 -3.65 23.13
C VAL A 194 -3.19 -2.50 23.20
N LEU A 195 -1.91 -2.81 23.37
CA LEU A 195 -0.83 -1.86 23.55
C LEU A 195 0.39 -2.26 22.73
N VAL A 196 1.32 -1.33 22.53
CA VAL A 196 2.59 -1.57 21.83
C VAL A 196 3.76 -1.08 22.66
N ASP A 197 4.92 -1.64 22.36
CA ASP A 197 6.17 -1.19 22.95
C ASP A 197 6.72 0.02 22.21
N GLU A 198 7.47 0.89 22.90
CA GLU A 198 8.14 2.03 22.28
C GLU A 198 9.11 1.62 21.16
N LYS A 199 9.69 0.40 21.24
CA LYS A 199 10.58 -0.16 20.23
C LYS A 199 9.87 -1.00 19.17
N THR A 200 8.54 -1.12 19.21
CA THR A 200 7.80 -1.80 18.14
C THR A 200 7.97 -1.04 16.82
N ASP A 201 8.01 -1.76 15.71
CA ASP A 201 8.03 -1.19 14.36
C ASP A 201 6.61 -0.74 13.91
N MET A 202 6.56 0.20 12.97
CA MET A 202 5.29 0.76 12.52
C MET A 202 4.45 -0.23 11.69
N GLU A 203 5.04 -1.28 11.11
CA GLU A 203 4.30 -2.31 10.36
C GLU A 203 3.47 -3.18 11.33
N THR A 204 4.09 -3.58 12.44
CA THR A 204 3.43 -4.30 13.52
C THR A 204 2.29 -3.46 14.09
N ALA A 205 2.53 -2.17 14.37
CA ALA A 205 1.49 -1.26 14.83
C ALA A 205 0.33 -1.12 13.82
N PHE A 206 0.64 -1.00 12.52
CA PHE A 206 -0.36 -0.97 11.44
C PHE A 206 -1.24 -2.23 11.44
N HIS A 207 -0.64 -3.42 11.54
CA HIS A 207 -1.40 -4.66 11.61
C HIS A 207 -2.31 -4.74 12.84
N ILE A 208 -1.85 -4.23 13.99
CA ILE A 208 -2.68 -4.16 15.20
C ILE A 208 -3.88 -3.23 14.97
N PHE A 209 -3.67 -2.05 14.38
CA PHE A 209 -4.77 -1.15 14.02
C PHE A 209 -5.77 -1.78 13.05
N ALA A 210 -5.28 -2.51 12.04
CA ALA A 210 -6.13 -3.17 11.05
C ALA A 210 -6.93 -4.32 11.67
N LYS A 211 -6.30 -5.13 12.52
CA LYS A 211 -6.92 -6.30 13.16
C LYS A 211 -7.97 -5.91 14.20
N HIS A 212 -7.69 -4.91 15.04
CA HIS A 212 -8.56 -4.53 16.15
C HIS A 212 -9.53 -3.40 15.81
N ASN A 213 -9.40 -2.77 14.63
CA ASN A 213 -10.19 -1.62 14.19
C ASN A 213 -10.25 -0.47 15.21
N ILE A 214 -9.13 -0.21 15.86
CA ILE A 214 -8.95 0.87 16.84
C ILE A 214 -8.27 2.09 16.20
N SER A 215 -8.42 3.25 16.82
CA SER A 215 -7.84 4.52 16.34
C SER A 215 -6.59 4.94 17.11
N PHE A 216 -6.27 4.22 18.18
CA PHE A 216 -5.25 4.60 19.15
C PHE A 216 -4.63 3.38 19.82
N LEU A 217 -3.35 3.49 20.17
CA LEU A 217 -2.58 2.50 20.92
C LEU A 217 -1.79 3.20 22.04
N PRO A 218 -1.96 2.79 23.30
CA PRO A 218 -1.03 3.15 24.36
C PRO A 218 0.36 2.59 24.03
N VAL A 219 1.39 3.42 24.23
CA VAL A 219 2.80 3.04 24.08
C VAL A 219 3.43 2.92 25.45
N VAL A 220 3.98 1.75 25.76
CA VAL A 220 4.64 1.47 27.03
C VAL A 220 6.15 1.30 26.86
N ARG A 221 6.88 1.43 27.96
CA ARG A 221 8.33 1.22 28.00
C ARG A 221 8.71 -0.24 27.79
N SER A 222 9.82 -0.45 27.09
CA SER A 222 10.36 -1.78 26.77
C SER A 222 10.97 -2.51 27.95
N GLY A 223 10.58 -3.79 28.11
CA GLY A 223 11.17 -4.71 29.07
C GLY A 223 10.93 -4.37 30.54
N GLY A 224 9.94 -3.51 30.83
CA GLY A 224 9.65 -3.01 32.18
C GLY A 224 8.19 -3.19 32.60
N PRO A 225 7.80 -2.60 33.75
CA PRO A 225 6.39 -2.43 34.10
C PRO A 225 5.66 -1.65 32.99
N LYS A 226 4.33 -1.75 32.92
CA LYS A 226 3.47 -1.07 31.93
C LYS A 226 3.42 0.45 32.13
N THR A 227 4.57 1.10 32.24
CA THR A 227 4.70 2.54 32.33
C THR A 227 4.45 3.13 30.95
N VAL A 228 3.47 4.03 30.87
CA VAL A 228 3.14 4.71 29.62
C VAL A 228 4.24 5.72 29.30
N VAL A 229 4.73 5.69 28.07
CA VAL A 229 5.69 6.67 27.55
C VAL A 229 5.10 7.55 26.46
N GLY A 230 3.98 7.12 25.86
CA GLY A 230 3.32 7.86 24.82
C GLY A 230 2.05 7.18 24.32
N GLN A 231 1.53 7.72 23.23
CA GLN A 231 0.42 7.17 22.49
C GLN A 231 0.68 7.23 20.99
N LEU A 232 0.25 6.19 20.28
CA LEU A 232 0.28 6.18 18.82
C LEU A 232 -1.15 6.27 18.30
N LYS A 233 -1.46 7.32 17.53
CA LYS A 233 -2.74 7.41 16.83
C LYS A 233 -2.60 6.84 15.43
N LYS A 234 -3.71 6.31 14.92
CA LYS A 234 -3.79 5.82 13.54
C LYS A 234 -3.51 6.95 12.52
N THR A 235 -3.89 8.20 12.85
CA THR A 235 -3.58 9.39 12.06
C THR A 235 -2.07 9.67 11.98
N ASP A 236 -1.36 9.50 13.09
CA ASP A 236 0.08 9.78 13.17
C ASP A 236 0.86 8.74 12.35
N LEU A 237 0.39 7.48 12.37
CA LEU A 237 0.93 6.42 11.51
C LEU A 237 0.77 6.72 10.03
N PHE A 238 -0.42 7.14 9.60
CA PHE A 238 -0.64 7.52 8.20
C PHE A 238 0.14 8.77 7.81
N ALA A 239 0.23 9.77 8.69
CA ALA A 239 1.03 10.97 8.44
C ALA A 239 2.51 10.64 8.29
N ALA A 240 3.05 9.74 9.12
CA ALA A 240 4.44 9.27 9.00
C ALA A 240 4.67 8.51 7.68
N TYR A 241 3.75 7.64 7.29
CA TYR A 241 3.79 6.94 6.02
C TYR A 241 3.74 7.90 4.81
N ASP A 242 2.80 8.85 4.80
CA ASP A 242 2.65 9.82 3.71
C ASP A 242 3.89 10.70 3.57
N GLN A 243 4.47 11.16 4.69
CA GLN A 243 5.71 11.94 4.67
C GLN A 243 6.88 11.14 4.09
N TYR A 244 6.98 9.86 4.44
CA TYR A 244 8.02 8.99 3.91
C TYR A 244 7.85 8.78 2.40
N VAL A 245 6.65 8.40 1.96
CA VAL A 245 6.34 8.18 0.53
C VAL A 245 6.57 9.46 -0.28
N LEU A 246 6.20 10.63 0.26
CA LEU A 246 6.42 11.92 -0.40
C LEU A 246 7.92 12.23 -0.51
N LYS A 247 8.70 11.97 0.55
CA LYS A 247 10.16 12.15 0.54
C LYS A 247 10.85 11.23 -0.47
N GLU A 248 10.40 9.98 -0.57
CA GLU A 248 10.90 9.02 -1.54
C GLU A 248 10.53 9.42 -2.99
N ARG A 249 9.33 9.98 -3.21
CA ARG A 249 8.94 10.58 -4.50
C ARG A 249 9.76 11.81 -4.89
N LEU A 250 10.19 12.61 -3.91
CA LEU A 250 10.98 13.83 -4.12
C LEU A 250 12.47 13.56 -4.32
N LEU A 251 12.96 12.39 -3.91
CA LEU A 251 14.28 11.90 -4.28
C LEU A 251 14.16 11.29 -5.69
N PRO A 252 14.64 11.96 -6.76
CA PRO A 252 14.63 11.32 -8.07
C PRO A 252 15.42 10.02 -7.97
N PRO A 253 14.98 8.93 -8.61
CA PRO A 253 15.81 7.73 -8.73
C PRO A 253 17.14 8.20 -9.31
N MET A 254 18.21 8.04 -8.53
CA MET A 254 19.55 8.44 -8.93
C MET A 254 19.97 7.48 -10.04
N GLY A 255 19.64 7.84 -11.27
CA GLY A 255 19.87 7.02 -12.44
C GLY A 255 19.03 7.47 -13.63
N TRP A 256 19.61 8.35 -14.45
CA TRP A 256 19.29 8.52 -15.87
C TRP A 256 17.88 9.06 -16.20
N VAL A 257 17.66 10.35 -15.98
CA VAL A 257 16.62 11.09 -16.73
C VAL A 257 17.30 12.16 -17.57
N CYS A 258 17.29 11.94 -18.89
CA CYS A 258 17.71 12.91 -19.88
C CYS A 258 17.02 14.27 -19.65
N SER A 259 17.82 15.32 -19.63
CA SER A 259 17.34 16.70 -19.64
C SER A 259 16.61 16.95 -20.97
N LEU A 260 15.27 17.01 -20.92
CA LEU A 260 14.49 17.56 -22.02
C LEU A 260 14.81 19.07 -22.14
N PRO A 261 15.06 19.59 -23.35
CA PRO A 261 15.33 21.01 -23.53
C PRO A 261 14.07 21.82 -23.23
N HIS A 262 14.22 22.81 -22.35
CA HIS A 262 13.21 23.83 -22.08
C HIS A 262 12.84 24.58 -23.36
N THR A 263 11.70 24.27 -23.97
CA THR A 263 10.99 25.22 -24.83
C THR A 263 10.19 26.17 -23.94
N GLY A 264 10.68 27.39 -23.79
CA GLY A 264 10.05 28.43 -22.99
C GLY A 264 8.68 28.84 -23.52
N SER A 265 7.63 28.60 -22.74
CA SER A 265 6.34 29.26 -22.91
C SER A 265 6.22 30.41 -21.90
N LYS A 266 6.22 31.64 -22.43
CA LYS A 266 6.01 32.89 -21.70
C LYS A 266 4.74 32.84 -20.85
N VAL A 267 4.90 33.13 -19.56
CA VAL A 267 3.82 33.50 -18.63
C VAL A 267 3.31 34.88 -19.04
N GLN A 268 2.06 34.97 -19.52
CA GLN A 268 1.33 36.24 -19.53
C GLN A 268 0.43 36.31 -18.31
N ARG A 269 0.80 37.25 -17.44
CA ARG A 269 0.11 37.67 -16.22
C ARG A 269 -0.86 38.78 -16.62
N PHE A 270 -2.17 38.51 -16.65
CA PHE A 270 -3.18 39.58 -16.75
C PHE A 270 -3.79 39.83 -15.38
N ARG A 271 -3.45 41.01 -14.83
CA ARG A 271 -4.23 41.74 -13.83
C ARG A 271 -5.26 42.59 -14.61
N GLY A 272 -6.49 42.57 -14.14
CA GLY A 272 -7.60 43.42 -14.58
C GLY A 272 -8.79 43.11 -13.71
#